data_AF-A0A956DS18-F1
#
_entry.id   AF-A0A956DS18-F1
#
_cell.length_a   1.000
_cell.length_b   1.000
_cell.length_c   1.000
_cell.angle_alpha   90.00
_cell.angle_beta   90.00
_cell.angle_gamma   90.00
#
_symmetry.space_group_name_H-M   'P 1'
#
loop_
_entity.id
_entity.type
_entity.pdbx_description
1 polymer ?
#
loop_
_entity_poly.entity_id
_entity_poly.type
_entity_poly.pdbx_seq_one_letter_code
_entity_poly.pdbx_strand_id
1 'polypeptide(L)'
;MTDPKRDNLDGTVVMDDPDADVTRQRPATTPIHPRWYLAGALSFAAALAVGYIIVVEIERRSTPAPDAAMAARPPAPEPREDGSAAPPPPPPPPEAPPPVAPPPPPPPPPAVVPQVCLSERLPTADGDLGFLCSEADAKLAARGVTTTLAATGTPKESRNAWAGLGWYRMAGAQWLRARCCGEAPTLQGPAALASCQLDDALGAIRLAKAADALEAAAKSYFQAVDCIFKTNAAGLVDERRRPTAAERDAFLRFTAKD
;
A
#
# COMPACT_ATOMS: atom_id res chain seq x y z
N MET A 1 -4.11 68.26 25.99
CA MET A 1 -2.81 68.00 26.65
C MET A 1 -2.36 66.64 26.16
N THR A 2 -1.81 66.64 24.94
CA THR A 2 -0.37 66.48 24.61
C THR A 2 -0.06 65.02 24.29
N ASP A 3 -0.30 64.70 23.02
CA ASP A 3 0.51 63.78 22.24
C ASP A 3 1.93 64.38 22.08
N PRO A 4 3.00 63.58 22.17
CA PRO A 4 3.84 63.47 20.97
C PRO A 4 4.42 62.05 20.74
N LYS A 5 4.10 61.47 19.57
CA LYS A 5 4.91 61.55 18.33
C LYS A 5 6.37 61.00 18.33
N ARG A 6 6.61 60.09 17.36
CA ARG A 6 7.85 59.74 16.60
C ARG A 6 8.92 58.89 17.30
N ASP A 7 9.80 58.14 16.63
CA ASP A 7 10.05 57.63 15.27
C ASP A 7 11.17 56.56 15.45
N ASN A 8 11.54 55.86 14.37
CA ASN A 8 12.66 54.94 14.21
C ASN A 8 12.40 53.48 14.62
N LEU A 9 12.32 52.64 13.59
CA LEU A 9 13.26 51.53 13.42
C LEU A 9 13.39 51.29 11.92
N ASP A 10 14.25 52.10 11.31
CA ASP A 10 14.82 51.87 9.99
C ASP A 10 15.72 50.63 10.11
N GLY A 11 15.15 49.48 9.80
CA GLY A 11 15.87 48.20 9.76
C GLY A 11 16.47 48.01 8.38
N THR A 12 17.66 48.58 8.17
CA THR A 12 18.53 48.26 7.03
C THR A 12 18.88 46.77 7.09
N VAL A 13 18.16 45.95 6.31
CA VAL A 13 18.56 44.57 6.05
C VAL A 13 19.72 44.65 5.05
N VAL A 14 20.92 44.42 5.57
CA VAL A 14 22.11 44.14 4.79
C VAL A 14 21.82 42.89 3.94
N MET A 15 21.76 43.05 2.62
CA MET A 15 21.86 41.93 1.70
C MET A 15 23.30 41.43 1.77
N ASP A 16 23.52 40.34 2.49
CA ASP A 16 24.75 39.57 2.38
C ASP A 16 24.82 38.92 1.00
N ASP A 17 25.91 39.26 0.32
CA ASP A 17 26.34 38.87 -1.02
C ASP A 17 26.70 37.37 -1.05
N PRO A 18 25.96 36.51 -1.79
CA PRO A 18 26.23 35.06 -1.83
C PRO A 18 27.22 34.64 -2.94
N ASP A 19 28.09 35.53 -3.43
CA ASP A 19 29.10 35.21 -4.45
C ASP A 19 30.55 35.24 -3.93
N ALA A 20 30.77 34.86 -2.67
CA ALA A 20 32.11 34.59 -2.14
C ALA A 20 32.51 33.11 -2.31
N ASP A 21 33.17 32.85 -3.44
CA ASP A 21 34.34 31.97 -3.53
C ASP A 21 34.12 30.48 -3.18
N VAL A 22 33.43 29.75 -4.08
CA VAL A 22 33.55 28.28 -4.17
C VAL A 22 34.86 27.95 -4.87
N THR A 23 35.96 28.05 -4.13
CA THR A 23 37.25 27.51 -4.52
C THR A 23 37.10 25.99 -4.65
N ARG A 24 37.20 25.48 -5.88
CA ARG A 24 37.28 24.05 -6.22
C ARG A 24 38.41 23.37 -5.42
N GLN A 25 38.08 22.80 -4.27
CA GLN A 25 38.91 21.77 -3.66
C GLN A 25 38.79 20.50 -4.51
N ARG A 26 39.83 20.21 -5.30
CA ARG A 26 40.00 18.89 -5.91
C ARG A 26 40.17 17.88 -4.77
N PRO A 27 39.33 16.83 -4.67
CA PRO A 27 39.50 15.82 -3.64
C PRO A 27 40.83 15.11 -3.87
N ALA A 28 41.65 15.07 -2.84
CA ALA A 28 42.88 14.32 -2.81
C ALA A 28 42.57 12.84 -3.06
N THR A 29 43.07 12.29 -4.15
CA THR A 29 43.08 10.85 -4.42
C THR A 29 43.91 10.15 -3.35
N THR A 30 43.25 9.57 -2.36
CA THR A 30 43.88 8.70 -1.38
C THR A 30 44.25 7.37 -2.06
N PRO A 31 45.48 6.86 -1.88
CA PRO A 31 45.90 5.58 -2.44
C PRO A 31 45.10 4.45 -1.79
N ILE A 32 44.35 3.72 -2.61
CA ILE A 32 43.56 2.56 -2.18
C ILE A 32 44.53 1.42 -1.83
N HIS A 33 44.67 1.14 -0.54
CA HIS A 33 45.55 0.07 -0.08
C HIS A 33 44.93 -1.32 -0.37
N PRO A 34 45.64 -2.22 -1.08
CA PRO A 34 45.11 -3.53 -1.52
C PRO A 34 44.77 -4.51 -0.38
N ARG A 35 45.15 -4.21 0.87
CA ARG A 35 44.86 -5.06 2.03
C ARG A 35 43.38 -5.09 2.43
N TRP A 36 42.59 -4.09 2.04
CA TRP A 36 41.15 -4.04 2.37
C TRP A 36 40.30 -5.00 1.52
N TYR A 37 40.76 -5.37 0.32
CA TYR A 37 40.02 -6.28 -0.55
C TYR A 37 40.00 -7.72 -0.02
N LEU A 38 41.07 -8.17 0.64
CA LEU A 38 41.13 -9.53 1.20
C LEU A 38 40.19 -9.70 2.41
N ALA A 39 40.02 -8.66 3.23
CA ALA A 39 39.06 -8.69 4.35
C ALA A 39 37.60 -8.67 3.87
N GLY A 40 37.30 -7.94 2.79
CA GLY A 40 35.98 -7.92 2.17
C GLY A 40 35.59 -9.26 1.55
N ALA A 41 36.52 -9.93 0.87
CA ALA A 41 36.26 -11.20 0.19
C ALA A 41 35.88 -12.34 1.15
N LEU A 42 36.56 -12.44 2.30
CA LEU A 42 36.24 -13.45 3.33
C LEU A 42 34.86 -13.23 3.97
N SER A 43 34.45 -11.97 4.15
CA SER A 43 33.14 -11.63 4.73
C SER A 43 31.98 -12.00 3.79
N PHE A 44 32.18 -11.83 2.48
CA PHE A 44 31.16 -12.16 1.48
C PHE A 44 30.97 -13.68 1.34
N ALA A 45 32.06 -14.47 1.40
CA ALA A 45 31.99 -15.93 1.37
C ALA A 45 31.23 -16.51 2.59
N ALA A 46 31.45 -15.94 3.78
CA ALA A 46 30.72 -16.35 4.99
C ALA A 46 29.21 -16.04 4.91
N ALA A 47 28.84 -14.89 4.36
CA ALA A 47 27.43 -14.53 4.17
C ALA A 47 26.71 -15.46 3.18
N LEU A 48 27.38 -15.86 2.10
CA LEU A 48 26.83 -16.83 1.13
C LEU A 48 26.65 -18.23 1.75
N ALA A 49 27.61 -18.69 2.56
CA ALA A 49 27.50 -19.97 3.26
C ALA A 49 26.32 -20.00 4.24
N VAL A 50 26.10 -18.94 5.01
CA VAL A 50 24.95 -18.84 5.93
C VAL A 50 23.62 -18.78 5.16
N GLY A 51 23.57 -18.00 4.08
CA GLY A 51 22.39 -17.93 3.20
C GLY A 51 22.03 -19.29 2.61
N TYR A 52 23.02 -20.06 2.15
CA TYR A 52 22.81 -21.40 1.61
C TYR A 52 22.26 -22.39 2.66
N ILE A 53 22.77 -22.36 3.90
CA ILE A 53 22.26 -23.22 4.99
C ILE A 53 20.78 -22.92 5.29
N ILE A 54 20.39 -21.65 5.29
CA ILE A 54 18.99 -21.26 5.56
C ILE A 54 18.06 -21.76 4.45
N VAL A 55 18.45 -21.63 3.18
CA VAL A 55 17.65 -22.10 2.03
C VAL A 55 17.45 -23.62 2.10
N VAL A 56 18.51 -24.38 2.38
CA VAL A 56 18.44 -25.86 2.48
C VAL A 56 17.53 -26.30 3.63
N GLU A 57 17.52 -25.59 4.76
CA GLU A 57 16.68 -25.93 5.91
C GLU A 57 15.19 -25.62 5.67
N ILE A 58 14.89 -24.55 4.93
CA ILE A 58 13.52 -24.22 4.50
C ILE A 58 12.97 -25.31 3.59
N GLU A 59 13.78 -25.81 2.65
CA GLU A 59 13.36 -26.83 1.70
C GLU A 59 13.12 -28.19 2.39
N ARG A 60 13.96 -28.56 3.38
CA ARG A 60 13.73 -29.76 4.21
C ARG A 60 12.44 -29.72 5.04
N ARG A 61 12.02 -28.54 5.51
CA ARG A 61 10.77 -28.37 6.26
C ARG A 61 9.53 -28.27 5.36
N SER A 62 9.74 -28.08 4.06
CA SER A 62 8.66 -27.90 3.08
C SER A 62 8.23 -29.21 2.43
N THR A 63 8.89 -30.34 2.69
CA THR A 63 8.35 -31.66 2.33
C THR A 63 7.20 -32.02 3.27
N PRO A 64 5.93 -31.99 2.83
CA PRO A 64 4.83 -32.50 3.63
C PRO A 64 5.06 -33.99 3.86
N ALA A 65 4.91 -34.42 5.13
CA ALA A 65 4.93 -35.83 5.47
C ALA A 65 3.84 -36.55 4.64
N PRO A 66 4.18 -37.61 3.90
CA PRO A 66 3.15 -38.47 3.32
C PRO A 66 2.42 -39.19 4.46
N ASP A 67 1.09 -39.17 4.37
CA ASP A 67 0.17 -40.08 5.06
C ASP A 67 -0.13 -39.85 6.55
N ALA A 68 -1.14 -39.02 6.79
CA ALA A 68 -2.07 -39.18 7.92
C ALA A 68 -3.54 -38.88 7.52
N ALA A 69 -3.89 -38.98 6.22
CA ALA A 69 -5.23 -38.71 5.70
C ALA A 69 -6.09 -39.98 5.60
N MET A 70 -6.03 -40.83 6.63
CA MET A 70 -6.83 -42.06 6.69
C MET A 70 -7.47 -42.21 8.07
N ALA A 71 -8.32 -41.26 8.47
CA ALA A 71 -9.29 -41.48 9.54
C ALA A 71 -10.48 -40.53 9.43
N ALA A 72 -11.68 -41.11 9.61
CA ALA A 72 -12.98 -40.47 9.79
C ALA A 72 -13.64 -39.86 8.53
N ARG A 73 -14.17 -40.75 7.68
CA ARG A 73 -15.29 -40.43 6.77
C ARG A 73 -16.58 -40.42 7.63
N PRO A 74 -17.29 -39.28 7.79
CA PRO A 74 -18.57 -39.26 8.49
C PRO A 74 -19.63 -40.06 7.69
N PRO A 75 -20.59 -40.71 8.37
CA PRO A 75 -21.64 -41.50 7.71
C PRO A 75 -22.54 -40.61 6.85
N ALA A 76 -22.84 -41.10 5.65
CA ALA A 76 -23.75 -40.46 4.71
C ALA A 76 -25.17 -40.34 5.32
N PRO A 77 -25.86 -39.20 5.16
CA PRO A 77 -27.27 -39.09 5.54
C PRO A 77 -28.15 -39.96 4.64
N GLU A 78 -29.05 -40.71 5.26
CA GLU A 78 -30.02 -41.58 4.59
C GLU A 78 -31.02 -40.78 3.73
N PRO A 79 -31.47 -41.33 2.58
CA PRO A 79 -32.52 -40.73 1.78
C PRO A 79 -33.87 -40.86 2.49
N ARG A 80 -34.53 -39.74 2.78
CA ARG A 80 -35.96 -39.74 3.15
C ARG A 80 -36.79 -39.79 1.87
N GLU A 81 -37.44 -40.92 1.65
CA GLU A 81 -38.60 -41.04 0.76
C GLU A 81 -39.84 -40.66 1.56
N ASP A 82 -40.48 -39.53 1.22
CA ASP A 82 -41.83 -39.24 1.69
C ASP A 82 -42.60 -38.42 0.63
N GLY A 83 -43.70 -39.00 0.16
CA GLY A 83 -44.91 -38.25 -0.21
C GLY A 83 -44.97 -37.64 -1.61
N SER A 84 -45.14 -38.49 -2.63
CA SER A 84 -45.60 -38.05 -3.96
C SER A 84 -47.11 -37.73 -3.95
N ALA A 85 -47.44 -36.46 -3.73
CA ALA A 85 -48.75 -35.90 -4.07
C ALA A 85 -48.62 -35.20 -5.43
N ALA A 86 -49.42 -35.66 -6.41
CA ALA A 86 -49.40 -35.13 -7.77
C ALA A 86 -49.79 -33.63 -7.77
N PRO A 87 -48.95 -32.74 -8.33
CA PRO A 87 -49.25 -31.31 -8.40
C PRO A 87 -50.39 -31.02 -9.39
N PRO A 88 -51.22 -29.99 -9.12
CA PRO A 88 -52.26 -29.56 -10.05
C PRO A 88 -51.66 -29.09 -11.39
N PRO A 89 -52.40 -29.20 -12.51
CA PRO A 89 -51.92 -28.76 -13.81
C PRO A 89 -51.58 -27.26 -13.78
N PRO A 90 -50.43 -26.85 -14.35
CA PRO A 90 -50.02 -25.46 -14.37
C PRO A 90 -51.02 -24.61 -15.17
N PRO A 91 -51.30 -23.36 -14.74
CA PRO A 91 -52.09 -22.43 -15.52
C PRO A 91 -51.44 -22.17 -16.89
N PRO A 92 -52.23 -21.88 -17.95
CA PRO A 92 -51.70 -21.57 -19.26
C PRO A 92 -50.72 -20.39 -19.17
N PRO A 93 -49.59 -20.44 -19.90
CA PRO A 93 -48.60 -19.37 -19.87
C PRO A 93 -49.24 -18.06 -20.33
N PRO A 94 -49.02 -16.95 -19.59
CA PRO A 94 -49.41 -15.62 -20.03
C PRO A 94 -48.85 -15.35 -21.43
N GLU A 95 -49.66 -14.74 -22.30
CA GLU A 95 -49.20 -14.31 -23.63
C GLU A 95 -47.96 -13.42 -23.47
N ALA A 96 -46.92 -13.72 -24.26
CA ALA A 96 -45.66 -13.00 -24.19
C ALA A 96 -45.93 -11.51 -24.50
N PRO A 97 -45.54 -10.57 -23.61
CA PRO A 97 -45.68 -9.16 -23.90
C PRO A 97 -44.89 -8.82 -25.17
N PRO A 98 -45.37 -7.87 -25.99
CA PRO A 98 -44.67 -7.45 -27.19
C PRO A 98 -43.23 -7.01 -26.85
N PRO A 99 -42.25 -7.28 -27.72
CA PRO A 99 -40.86 -6.93 -27.47
C PRO A 99 -40.74 -5.42 -27.27
N VAL A 100 -40.45 -5.02 -26.02
CA VAL A 100 -40.13 -3.64 -25.70
C VAL A 100 -38.81 -3.33 -26.40
N ALA A 101 -38.80 -2.24 -27.19
CA ALA A 101 -37.57 -1.78 -27.83
C ALA A 101 -36.46 -1.64 -26.77
N PRO A 102 -35.24 -2.15 -27.03
CA PRO A 102 -34.18 -2.08 -26.05
C PRO A 102 -33.94 -0.61 -25.69
N PRO A 103 -33.87 -0.27 -24.38
CA PRO A 103 -33.58 1.09 -23.97
C PRO A 103 -32.24 1.53 -24.61
N PRO A 104 -32.12 2.81 -25.00
CA PRO A 104 -30.86 3.31 -25.54
C PRO A 104 -29.72 3.04 -24.54
N PRO A 105 -28.53 2.65 -25.00
CA PRO A 105 -27.40 2.42 -24.11
C PRO A 105 -27.14 3.68 -23.28
N PRO A 106 -26.91 3.56 -21.97
CA PRO A 106 -26.61 4.70 -21.13
C PRO A 106 -25.38 5.44 -21.68
N PRO A 107 -25.35 6.79 -21.61
CA PRO A 107 -24.17 7.54 -22.02
C PRO A 107 -22.94 7.04 -21.25
N PRO A 108 -21.77 6.94 -21.90
CA PRO A 108 -20.55 6.54 -21.22
C PRO A 108 -20.29 7.50 -20.04
N PRO A 109 -19.98 6.98 -18.84
CA PRO A 109 -19.67 7.84 -17.71
C PRO A 109 -18.50 8.77 -18.07
N PRO A 110 -18.51 10.03 -17.60
CA PRO A 110 -17.40 10.94 -17.84
C PRO A 110 -16.11 10.28 -17.35
N ALA A 111 -15.09 10.26 -18.22
CA ALA A 111 -13.77 9.79 -17.86
C ALA A 111 -13.20 10.74 -16.79
N VAL A 112 -13.33 10.39 -15.51
CA VAL A 112 -12.63 11.08 -14.44
C VAL A 112 -11.14 10.86 -14.69
N VAL A 113 -10.42 11.91 -15.02
CA VAL A 113 -8.97 11.84 -15.28
C VAL A 113 -8.27 11.64 -13.93
N PRO A 114 -7.73 10.45 -13.63
CA PRO A 114 -7.23 10.11 -12.28
C PRO A 114 -6.03 10.97 -11.84
N GLN A 115 -5.35 11.59 -12.81
CA GLN A 115 -4.11 12.33 -12.59
C GLN A 115 -4.29 13.58 -11.73
N VAL A 116 -5.44 14.27 -11.81
CA VAL A 116 -5.66 15.53 -11.06
C VAL A 116 -5.70 15.25 -9.55
N CYS A 117 -6.51 14.27 -9.12
CA CYS A 117 -6.63 13.90 -7.70
C CYS A 117 -5.28 13.49 -7.08
N LEU A 118 -4.47 12.75 -7.82
CA LEU A 118 -3.19 12.25 -7.31
C LEU A 118 -2.17 13.38 -7.15
N SER A 119 -2.14 14.33 -8.09
CA SER A 119 -1.24 15.49 -8.03
C SER A 119 -1.53 16.44 -6.86
N GLU A 120 -2.79 16.55 -6.43
CA GLU A 120 -3.15 17.38 -5.27
C GLU A 120 -2.68 16.75 -3.94
N ARG A 121 -2.74 15.41 -3.83
CA ARG A 121 -2.39 14.70 -2.60
C ARG A 121 -0.91 14.37 -2.50
N LEU A 122 -0.30 14.07 -3.62
CA LEU A 122 1.12 13.82 -3.78
C LEU A 122 1.58 14.69 -4.95
N PRO A 123 1.96 15.96 -4.71
CA PRO A 123 2.44 16.82 -5.78
C PRO A 123 3.66 16.18 -6.40
N THR A 124 3.49 15.61 -7.59
CA THR A 124 4.54 15.08 -8.45
C THR A 124 4.73 16.07 -9.57
N ALA A 125 5.97 16.45 -9.87
CA ALA A 125 6.22 17.44 -10.93
C ALA A 125 5.69 16.93 -12.29
N ASP A 126 5.85 15.64 -12.58
CA ASP A 126 5.45 15.02 -13.87
C ASP A 126 5.09 13.52 -13.72
N GLY A 127 4.79 13.05 -12.51
CA GLY A 127 4.63 11.62 -12.23
C GLY A 127 3.25 11.08 -12.57
N ASP A 128 3.17 10.19 -13.56
CA ASP A 128 1.94 9.43 -13.81
C ASP A 128 1.77 8.33 -12.75
N LEU A 129 0.82 8.54 -11.84
CA LEU A 129 0.38 7.53 -10.89
C LEU A 129 -0.79 6.67 -11.44
N GLY A 130 -1.06 6.71 -12.75
CA GLY A 130 -2.11 5.93 -13.41
C GLY A 130 -2.02 4.41 -13.17
N PHE A 131 -0.81 3.87 -12.98
CA PHE A 131 -0.61 2.46 -12.62
C PHE A 131 -1.36 2.07 -11.33
N LEU A 132 -1.56 3.03 -10.41
CA LEU A 132 -2.22 2.80 -9.13
C LEU A 132 -3.68 2.37 -9.30
N CYS A 133 -4.33 2.71 -10.43
CA CYS A 133 -5.72 2.34 -10.71
C CYS A 133 -5.85 0.96 -11.38
N SER A 134 -4.79 0.46 -12.03
CA SER A 134 -4.76 -0.86 -12.66
C SER A 134 -4.11 -1.94 -11.82
N GLU A 135 -3.25 -1.57 -10.88
CA GLU A 135 -2.54 -2.51 -10.01
C GLU A 135 -3.51 -3.21 -9.04
N ALA A 136 -3.44 -4.53 -8.93
CA ALA A 136 -4.28 -5.29 -8.01
C ALA A 136 -3.53 -5.62 -6.71
N ASP A 137 -2.20 -5.71 -6.76
CA ASP A 137 -1.37 -6.09 -5.62
C ASP A 137 -1.00 -4.85 -4.78
N ALA A 138 -1.33 -4.89 -3.48
CA ALA A 138 -1.13 -3.77 -2.57
C ALA A 138 0.35 -3.41 -2.39
N LYS A 139 1.24 -4.40 -2.45
CA LYS A 139 2.69 -4.23 -2.30
C LYS A 139 3.29 -3.62 -3.56
N LEU A 140 2.92 -4.10 -4.74
CA LEU A 140 3.34 -3.52 -6.01
C LEU A 140 2.83 -2.09 -6.16
N ALA A 141 1.58 -1.83 -5.77
CA ALA A 141 1.01 -0.48 -5.77
C ALA A 141 1.83 0.47 -4.88
N ALA A 142 2.11 0.08 -3.64
CA ALA A 142 2.92 0.86 -2.71
C ALA A 142 4.34 1.11 -3.23
N ARG A 143 4.96 0.08 -3.83
CA ARG A 143 6.30 0.19 -4.43
C ARG A 143 6.31 1.11 -5.63
N GLY A 144 5.30 1.02 -6.51
CA GLY A 144 5.15 1.89 -7.67
C GLY A 144 5.06 3.36 -7.26
N VAL A 145 4.34 3.67 -6.17
CA VAL A 145 4.27 5.04 -5.64
C VAL A 145 5.64 5.50 -5.16
N THR A 146 6.36 4.66 -4.39
CA THR A 146 7.73 4.96 -3.96
C THR A 146 8.66 5.22 -5.14
N THR A 147 8.63 4.37 -6.17
CA THR A 147 9.49 4.49 -7.36
C THR A 147 9.16 5.76 -8.15
N THR A 148 7.88 6.07 -8.34
CA THR A 148 7.43 7.27 -9.05
C THR A 148 7.89 8.52 -8.31
N LEU A 149 7.63 8.60 -7.00
CA LEU A 149 8.04 9.76 -6.19
C LEU A 149 9.56 9.97 -6.21
N ALA A 150 10.35 8.89 -6.30
CA ALA A 150 11.81 8.98 -6.41
C ALA A 150 12.27 9.49 -7.79
N ALA A 151 11.56 9.13 -8.87
CA ALA A 151 11.94 9.46 -10.25
C ALA A 151 11.55 10.88 -10.68
N THR A 152 10.39 11.39 -10.24
CA THR A 152 9.74 12.55 -10.88
C THR A 152 10.10 13.91 -10.28
N GLY A 153 11.30 14.05 -9.70
CA GLY A 153 11.72 15.31 -9.09
C GLY A 153 10.81 15.81 -7.96
N THR A 154 9.98 14.93 -7.40
CA THR A 154 8.94 15.23 -6.41
C THR A 154 9.49 16.06 -5.24
N PRO A 155 8.75 17.07 -4.74
CA PRO A 155 9.11 17.79 -3.54
C PRO A 155 9.55 16.85 -2.42
N LYS A 156 10.61 17.26 -1.71
CA LYS A 156 11.18 16.50 -0.58
C LYS A 156 10.11 16.17 0.47
N GLU A 157 9.13 17.06 0.66
CA GLU A 157 8.01 16.85 1.58
C GLU A 157 7.17 15.62 1.22
N SER A 158 6.72 15.47 -0.03
CA SER A 158 5.90 14.31 -0.44
C SER A 158 6.68 13.00 -0.32
N ARG A 159 7.97 13.01 -0.69
CA ARG A 159 8.85 11.84 -0.50
C ARG A 159 8.99 11.47 0.97
N ASN A 160 9.17 12.46 1.83
CA ASN A 160 9.29 12.24 3.28
C ASN A 160 7.98 11.79 3.90
N ALA A 161 6.85 12.37 3.50
CA ALA A 161 5.52 11.97 3.97
C ALA A 161 5.25 10.51 3.61
N TRP A 162 5.51 10.12 2.35
CA TRP A 162 5.35 8.74 1.89
C TRP A 162 6.33 7.77 2.57
N ALA A 163 7.61 8.15 2.69
CA ALA A 163 8.62 7.33 3.36
C ALA A 163 8.28 7.13 4.85
N GLY A 164 7.71 8.15 5.50
CA GLY A 164 7.28 8.10 6.89
C GLY A 164 6.14 7.12 7.17
N LEU A 165 5.42 6.65 6.14
CA LEU A 165 4.39 5.62 6.30
C LEU A 165 4.96 4.25 6.66
N GLY A 166 6.15 3.89 6.16
CA GLY A 166 6.77 2.58 6.38
C GLY A 166 5.80 1.40 6.20
N TRP A 167 5.45 0.72 7.30
CA TRP A 167 4.47 -0.39 7.36
C TRP A 167 3.09 -0.06 6.78
N TYR A 168 2.72 1.21 6.72
CA TYR A 168 1.41 1.68 6.27
C TYR A 168 1.40 2.13 4.81
N ARG A 169 2.47 1.86 4.04
CA ARG A 169 2.51 2.23 2.61
C ARG A 169 1.44 1.53 1.76
N MET A 170 1.10 0.27 2.04
CA MET A 170 0.02 -0.43 1.33
C MET A 170 -1.35 0.19 1.64
N ALA A 171 -1.62 0.50 2.92
CA ALA A 171 -2.80 1.26 3.32
C ALA A 171 -2.88 2.65 2.66
N GLY A 172 -1.75 3.37 2.59
CA GLY A 172 -1.64 4.64 1.89
C GLY A 172 -1.95 4.52 0.40
N ALA A 173 -1.46 3.48 -0.26
CA ALA A 173 -1.74 3.21 -1.68
C ALA A 173 -3.23 2.88 -1.90
N GLN A 174 -3.84 2.08 -1.03
CA GLN A 174 -5.27 1.77 -1.07
C GLN A 174 -6.13 3.01 -0.87
N TRP A 175 -5.76 3.90 0.06
CA TRP A 175 -6.48 5.14 0.29
C TRP A 175 -6.38 6.09 -0.91
N LEU A 176 -5.18 6.27 -1.48
CA LEU A 176 -4.99 7.06 -2.70
C LEU A 176 -5.83 6.52 -3.85
N ARG A 177 -5.81 5.19 -4.02
CA ARG A 177 -6.62 4.49 -5.03
C ARG A 177 -8.11 4.73 -4.80
N ALA A 178 -8.61 4.63 -3.57
CA ALA A 178 -10.03 4.83 -3.26
C ALA A 178 -10.51 6.26 -3.56
N ARG A 179 -9.64 7.26 -3.42
CA ARG A 179 -9.98 8.67 -3.67
C ARG A 179 -9.82 9.08 -5.13
N CYS A 180 -8.84 8.51 -5.82
CA CYS A 180 -8.46 8.96 -7.16
C CYS A 180 -8.83 7.99 -8.29
N CYS A 181 -9.11 6.73 -7.98
CA CYS A 181 -9.44 5.69 -8.95
C CYS A 181 -10.88 5.19 -8.71
N GLY A 182 -11.87 5.91 -9.26
CA GLY A 182 -13.32 5.69 -9.09
C GLY A 182 -13.78 4.30 -8.58
N GLU A 183 -14.22 3.42 -9.49
CA GLU A 183 -14.70 2.07 -9.16
C GLU A 183 -13.57 1.02 -9.07
N ALA A 184 -12.36 1.44 -8.70
CA ALA A 184 -11.24 0.51 -8.66
C ALA A 184 -11.43 -0.53 -7.54
N PRO A 185 -11.15 -1.83 -7.81
CA PRO A 185 -11.27 -2.87 -6.79
C PRO A 185 -10.28 -2.63 -5.65
N THR A 186 -10.58 -3.21 -4.48
CA THR A 186 -9.66 -3.26 -3.35
C THR A 186 -8.36 -3.94 -3.76
N LEU A 187 -7.22 -3.35 -3.36
CA LEU A 187 -5.91 -3.95 -3.47
C LEU A 187 -5.84 -5.20 -2.59
N GLN A 188 -5.17 -6.22 -3.10
CA GLN A 188 -4.99 -7.51 -2.44
C GLN A 188 -3.60 -7.56 -1.82
N GLY A 189 -3.53 -7.98 -0.57
CA GLY A 189 -2.28 -8.33 0.09
C GLY A 189 -1.75 -9.69 -0.38
N PRO A 190 -0.51 -10.04 0.01
CA PRO A 190 0.00 -11.38 -0.21
C PRO A 190 -0.92 -12.45 0.38
N ALA A 191 -1.32 -13.45 -0.41
CA ALA A 191 -2.26 -14.50 0.03
C ALA A 191 -1.82 -15.24 1.32
N ALA A 192 -0.51 -15.36 1.55
CA ALA A 192 0.05 -15.93 2.77
C ALA A 192 -0.28 -15.13 4.05
N LEU A 193 -0.85 -13.92 3.92
CA LEU A 193 -1.26 -13.06 5.03
C LEU A 193 -2.78 -13.07 5.28
N ALA A 194 -3.53 -13.95 4.62
CA ALA A 194 -4.98 -14.05 4.80
C ALA A 194 -5.40 -14.25 6.27
N SER A 195 -4.60 -14.99 7.05
CA SER A 195 -4.86 -15.20 8.49
C SER A 195 -4.76 -13.93 9.33
N CYS A 196 -4.10 -12.88 8.82
CA CYS A 196 -4.00 -11.56 9.46
C CYS A 196 -5.05 -10.56 8.95
N GLN A 197 -6.02 -11.00 8.13
CA GLN A 197 -7.14 -10.18 7.64
C GLN A 197 -6.69 -8.89 6.94
N LEU A 198 -5.55 -8.93 6.24
CA LEU A 198 -4.99 -7.76 5.57
C LEU A 198 -5.93 -7.22 4.48
N ASP A 199 -6.55 -8.10 3.70
CA ASP A 199 -7.47 -7.74 2.62
C ASP A 199 -8.74 -7.07 3.15
N ASP A 200 -9.30 -7.58 4.26
CA ASP A 200 -10.46 -6.98 4.91
C ASP A 200 -10.14 -5.56 5.42
N ALA A 201 -8.95 -5.38 6.00
CA ALA A 201 -8.49 -4.08 6.47
C ALA A 201 -8.27 -3.08 5.31
N LEU A 202 -7.69 -3.52 4.18
CA LEU A 202 -7.58 -2.71 2.98
C LEU A 202 -8.96 -2.37 2.40
N GLY A 203 -9.90 -3.32 2.42
CA GLY A 203 -11.29 -3.11 2.03
C GLY A 203 -12.00 -2.07 2.90
N ALA A 204 -11.78 -2.10 4.21
CA ALA A 204 -12.32 -1.10 5.13
C ALA A 204 -11.77 0.31 4.82
N ILE A 205 -10.46 0.43 4.54
CA ILE A 205 -9.86 1.70 4.14
C ILE A 205 -10.48 2.23 2.83
N ARG A 206 -10.74 1.35 1.85
CA ARG A 206 -11.40 1.73 0.60
C ARG A 206 -12.79 2.33 0.82
N LEU A 207 -13.56 1.74 1.73
CA LEU A 207 -14.94 2.11 1.99
C LEU A 207 -15.07 3.33 2.93
N ALA A 208 -14.01 3.68 3.65
CA ALA A 208 -13.98 4.78 4.60
C ALA A 208 -14.01 6.16 3.91
N LYS A 209 -15.21 6.72 3.76
CA LYS A 209 -15.41 8.06 3.16
C LYS A 209 -15.24 9.20 4.16
N ALA A 210 -15.63 9.00 5.42
CA ALA A 210 -15.56 9.98 6.49
C ALA A 210 -14.34 9.75 7.41
N ALA A 211 -13.91 10.78 8.13
CA ALA A 211 -12.71 10.75 8.96
C ALA A 211 -12.80 9.75 10.14
N ASP A 212 -13.96 9.66 10.78
CA ASP A 212 -14.25 8.69 11.85
C ASP A 212 -14.25 7.24 11.32
N ALA A 213 -14.85 7.01 10.15
CA ALA A 213 -14.82 5.72 9.47
C ALA A 213 -13.39 5.33 9.07
N LEU A 214 -12.56 6.29 8.69
CA LEU A 214 -11.17 6.08 8.32
C LEU A 214 -10.31 5.74 9.53
N GLU A 215 -10.53 6.38 10.68
CA GLU A 215 -9.85 6.01 11.92
C GLU A 215 -10.20 4.58 12.36
N ALA A 216 -11.48 4.20 12.25
CA ALA A 216 -11.93 2.84 12.52
C ALA A 216 -11.28 1.83 11.56
N ALA A 217 -11.23 2.14 10.25
CA ALA A 217 -10.58 1.29 9.25
C ALA A 217 -9.06 1.18 9.48
N ALA A 218 -8.41 2.28 9.86
CA ALA A 218 -6.99 2.32 10.20
C ALA A 218 -6.69 1.39 11.37
N LYS A 219 -7.55 1.37 12.39
CA LYS A 219 -7.41 0.45 13.54
C LYS A 219 -7.40 -1.02 13.12
N SER A 220 -8.28 -1.43 12.20
CA SER A 220 -8.27 -2.80 11.67
C SER A 220 -6.96 -3.11 10.94
N TYR A 221 -6.44 -2.16 10.15
CA TYR A 221 -5.14 -2.33 9.49
C TYR A 221 -3.98 -2.39 10.50
N PHE A 222 -4.04 -1.64 11.59
CA PHE A 222 -3.02 -1.69 12.65
C PHE A 222 -2.97 -3.08 13.31
N GLN A 223 -4.13 -3.69 13.52
CA GLN A 223 -4.23 -5.06 14.02
C GLN A 223 -3.66 -6.08 13.03
N ALA A 224 -3.92 -5.91 11.73
CA ALA A 224 -3.32 -6.75 10.69
C ALA A 224 -1.78 -6.64 10.69
N VAL A 225 -1.24 -5.43 10.77
CA VAL A 225 0.22 -5.19 10.88
C VAL A 225 0.82 -5.85 12.13
N ASP A 226 0.17 -5.71 13.29
CA ASP A 226 0.62 -6.36 14.52
C ASP A 226 0.61 -7.90 14.39
N CYS A 227 -0.39 -8.48 13.72
CA CYS A 227 -0.45 -9.91 13.41
C CYS A 227 0.70 -10.34 12.50
N ILE A 228 0.95 -9.61 11.40
CA ILE A 228 2.04 -9.90 10.45
C ILE A 228 3.40 -9.87 11.15
N PHE A 229 3.62 -8.89 12.03
CA PHE A 229 4.85 -8.80 12.80
C PHE A 229 5.00 -9.98 13.80
N LYS A 230 3.94 -10.29 14.57
CA LYS A 230 3.96 -11.37 15.57
C LYS A 230 4.14 -12.76 14.95
N THR A 231 3.65 -12.96 13.73
CA THR A 231 3.78 -14.22 12.97
C THR A 231 5.08 -14.31 12.18
N ASN A 232 5.99 -13.34 12.33
CA ASN A 232 7.26 -13.25 11.60
C ASN A 232 7.08 -13.24 10.06
N ALA A 233 5.95 -12.73 9.59
CA ALA A 233 5.61 -12.65 8.17
C ALA A 233 6.00 -11.30 7.53
N ALA A 234 6.75 -10.47 8.26
CA ALA A 234 7.17 -9.12 7.86
C ALA A 234 7.90 -9.09 6.50
N GLY A 235 8.71 -10.12 6.22
CA GLY A 235 9.43 -10.25 4.95
C GLY A 235 8.52 -10.31 3.71
N LEU A 236 7.25 -10.71 3.86
CA LEU A 236 6.29 -10.74 2.76
C LEU A 236 5.87 -9.33 2.30
N VAL A 237 5.94 -8.33 3.18
CA VAL A 237 5.56 -6.94 2.92
C VAL A 237 6.78 -6.00 2.78
N ASP A 238 7.97 -6.56 2.55
CA ASP A 238 9.25 -5.83 2.47
C ASP A 238 9.60 -4.99 3.72
N GLU A 239 9.03 -5.34 4.87
CA GLU A 239 9.36 -4.71 6.15
C GLU A 239 10.08 -5.72 7.05
N ARG A 240 11.10 -5.25 7.77
CA ARG A 240 11.86 -6.10 8.71
C ARG A 240 11.93 -5.53 10.12
N ARG A 241 11.70 -4.22 10.25
CA ARG A 241 11.71 -3.52 11.52
C ARG A 241 10.34 -3.59 12.17
N ARG A 242 10.27 -3.43 13.49
CA ARG A 242 9.00 -3.35 14.22
C ARG A 242 8.19 -2.13 13.77
N PRO A 243 6.85 -2.23 13.60
CA PRO A 243 6.00 -1.07 13.38
C PRO A 243 6.07 -0.11 14.57
N THR A 244 6.11 1.19 14.28
CA THR A 244 6.26 2.26 15.28
C THR A 244 4.95 3.04 15.46
N ALA A 245 4.85 3.79 16.57
CA ALA A 245 3.75 4.75 16.75
C ALA A 245 3.85 5.90 15.74
N ALA A 246 5.06 6.39 15.47
CA ALA A 246 5.29 7.50 14.53
C ALA A 246 4.78 7.20 13.11
N GLU A 247 4.90 5.96 12.64
CA GLU A 247 4.36 5.54 11.34
C GLU A 247 2.83 5.48 11.33
N ARG A 248 2.19 5.08 12.44
CA ARG A 248 0.73 5.13 12.59
C ARG A 248 0.23 6.56 12.51
N ASP A 249 0.87 7.46 13.25
CA ASP A 249 0.54 8.87 13.24
C ASP A 249 0.79 9.50 11.86
N ALA A 250 1.85 9.06 11.16
CA ALA A 250 2.13 9.49 9.79
C ALA A 250 1.02 9.07 8.83
N PHE A 251 0.50 7.85 8.95
CA PHE A 251 -0.63 7.38 8.14
C PHE A 251 -1.91 8.17 8.41
N LEU A 252 -2.24 8.44 9.67
CA LEU A 252 -3.42 9.25 10.02
C LEU A 252 -3.27 10.68 9.49
N ARG A 253 -2.10 11.32 9.67
CA ARG A 253 -1.84 12.66 9.11
C ARG A 253 -1.87 12.68 7.58
N PHE A 254 -1.37 11.63 6.94
CA PHE A 254 -1.37 11.50 5.49
C PHE A 254 -2.79 11.45 4.93
N THR A 255 -3.69 10.75 5.64
CA THR A 255 -5.07 10.52 5.20
C THR A 255 -6.07 11.57 5.71
N ALA A 256 -5.68 12.44 6.64
CA ALA A 256 -6.51 13.52 7.17
C ALA A 256 -6.58 14.77 6.25
N LYS A 257 -5.89 14.79 5.11
CA LYS A 257 -5.90 15.92 4.16
C LYS A 257 -7.12 15.94 3.21
N ASP A 258 -8.20 15.22 3.54
CA ASP A 258 -9.51 15.29 2.88
C ASP A 258 -10.38 16.39 3.52
#